data_AF-A0A661XZI1-F1
#
_entry.id   AF-A0A661XZI1-F1
#
_cell.length_a   1.000
_cell.length_b   1.000
_cell.length_c   1.000
_cell.angle_alpha   90.00
_cell.angle_beta   90.00
_cell.angle_gamma   90.00
#
_symmetry.space_group_name_H-M   'P 1'
#
loop_
_entity.id
_entity.type
_entity.pdbx_description
1 polymer ?
#
loop_
_entity_poly.entity_id
_entity_poly.type
_entity_poly.pdbx_seq_one_letter_code
_entity_poly.pdbx_strand_id
1 'polypeptide(L)'
;MLDRTLSPSYYSPEFKNIPLPERAVLNSGVNIYSFNNDDQKVFKIELNFGVGSNILNNPAIASLCVPMLREGSSTKSATEISNILDYYGAFLDLKSGL
;
A
#
# COMPACT_ATOMS: atom_id res chain seq x y z
N MET A 1 -22.43 -32.58 -26.94
CA MET A 1 -21.13 -31.97 -27.30
C MET A 1 -21.31 -30.46 -27.21
N LEU A 2 -20.45 -29.75 -26.48
CA LEU A 2 -20.56 -28.28 -26.33
C LEU A 2 -20.31 -27.63 -27.70
N ASP A 3 -21.21 -26.75 -28.13
CA ASP A 3 -21.02 -25.97 -29.36
C ASP A 3 -19.99 -24.86 -29.11
N ARG A 4 -18.82 -25.00 -29.72
CA ARG A 4 -17.68 -24.08 -29.55
C ARG A 4 -17.73 -22.89 -30.52
N THR A 5 -18.76 -22.78 -31.33
CA THR A 5 -18.97 -21.65 -32.26
C THR A 5 -19.77 -20.51 -31.64
N LEU A 6 -20.50 -20.79 -30.56
CA LEU A 6 -21.28 -19.81 -29.83
C LEU A 6 -20.48 -19.25 -28.66
N SER A 7 -20.34 -17.92 -28.60
CA SER A 7 -19.79 -17.26 -27.42
C SER A 7 -20.72 -17.46 -26.22
N PRO A 8 -20.16 -17.68 -25.02
CA PRO A 8 -20.96 -17.78 -23.80
C PRO A 8 -21.69 -16.45 -23.52
N SER A 9 -22.82 -16.54 -22.82
CA SER A 9 -23.60 -15.38 -22.41
C SER A 9 -22.78 -14.44 -21.53
N TYR A 10 -22.85 -13.14 -21.82
CA TYR A 10 -22.22 -12.10 -21.02
C TYR A 10 -23.00 -11.86 -19.72
N TYR A 11 -22.32 -11.92 -18.59
CA TYR A 11 -22.84 -11.52 -17.29
C TYR A 11 -21.95 -10.42 -16.72
N SER A 12 -22.54 -9.29 -16.37
CA SER A 12 -21.82 -8.22 -15.66
C SER A 12 -21.61 -8.65 -14.21
N PRO A 13 -20.39 -8.53 -13.64
CA PRO A 13 -20.19 -8.83 -12.24
C PRO A 13 -20.98 -7.86 -11.36
N GLU A 14 -21.88 -8.38 -10.53
CA GLU A 14 -22.54 -7.60 -9.48
C GLU A 14 -21.62 -7.49 -8.26
N PHE A 15 -21.09 -6.30 -7.99
CA PHE A 15 -20.32 -6.03 -6.78
C PHE A 15 -21.27 -5.70 -5.61
N LYS A 16 -21.80 -6.72 -4.95
CA LYS A 16 -22.57 -6.57 -3.71
C LYS A 16 -21.64 -6.64 -2.50
N ASN A 17 -21.91 -5.81 -1.49
CA ASN A 17 -21.25 -5.81 -0.18
C ASN A 17 -19.73 -5.51 -0.18
N ILE A 18 -19.28 -4.54 -0.97
CA ILE A 18 -17.91 -4.02 -0.81
C ILE A 18 -17.83 -3.30 0.55
N PRO A 19 -16.96 -3.73 1.48
CA PRO A 19 -16.78 -3.04 2.75
C PRO A 19 -16.22 -1.63 2.50
N LEU A 20 -16.78 -0.64 3.18
CA LEU A 20 -16.27 0.73 3.16
C LEU A 20 -15.28 0.94 4.31
N PRO A 21 -14.23 1.76 4.13
CA PRO A 21 -13.31 2.05 5.20
C PRO A 21 -13.96 2.90 6.28
N GLU A 22 -13.58 2.64 7.52
CA GLU A 22 -13.78 3.60 8.61
C GLU A 22 -12.80 4.77 8.41
N ARG A 23 -13.28 6.00 8.66
CA ARG A 23 -12.47 7.22 8.50
C ARG A 23 -12.30 7.93 9.84
N ALA A 24 -11.06 8.26 10.17
CA ALA A 24 -10.71 9.13 11.29
C ALA A 24 -9.79 10.26 10.82
N VAL A 25 -9.75 11.36 11.58
CA VAL A 25 -8.84 12.48 11.33
C VAL A 25 -8.01 12.69 12.58
N LEU A 26 -6.68 12.63 12.45
CA LEU A 26 -5.77 12.94 13.54
C LEU A 26 -5.79 14.44 13.87
N ASN A 27 -5.35 14.81 15.08
CA ASN A 27 -5.20 16.21 15.49
C ASN A 27 -4.25 17.00 14.57
N SER A 28 -3.35 16.31 13.87
CA SER A 28 -2.46 16.89 12.84
C SER A 28 -3.15 17.17 11.51
N GLY A 29 -4.42 16.78 11.33
CA GLY A 29 -5.17 16.91 10.07
C GLY A 29 -5.01 15.73 9.10
N VAL A 30 -4.21 14.72 9.44
CA VAL A 30 -4.01 13.53 8.59
C VAL A 30 -5.25 12.63 8.64
N ASN A 31 -5.75 12.23 7.47
CA ASN A 31 -6.83 11.26 7.35
C ASN A 31 -6.30 9.84 7.52
N ILE A 32 -6.97 9.04 8.36
CA ILE A 32 -6.76 7.60 8.51
C ILE A 32 -7.97 6.89 7.92
N TYR A 33 -7.71 5.84 7.13
CA TYR A 33 -8.71 4.92 6.62
C TYR A 33 -8.37 3.50 7.09
N SER A 34 -9.31 2.83 7.74
CA SER A 34 -9.13 1.47 8.27
C SER A 34 -10.18 0.51 7.75
N PHE A 35 -9.74 -0.71 7.46
CA PHE A 35 -10.62 -1.84 7.17
C PHE A 35 -10.38 -2.89 8.24
N ASN A 36 -11.43 -3.23 8.99
CA ASN A 36 -11.37 -4.30 9.97
C ASN A 36 -11.85 -5.59 9.30
N ASN A 37 -10.98 -6.60 9.27
CA ASN A 37 -11.30 -7.93 8.76
C ASN A 37 -10.84 -8.96 9.80
N ASP A 38 -11.79 -9.46 10.59
CA ASP A 38 -11.51 -10.40 11.68
C ASP A 38 -11.04 -11.78 11.19
N ASP A 39 -11.29 -12.12 9.93
CA ASP A 39 -10.89 -13.41 9.34
C ASP A 39 -9.38 -13.48 9.06
N GLN A 40 -8.69 -12.34 8.96
CA GLN A 40 -7.28 -12.25 8.64
C GLN A 40 -6.48 -11.80 9.87
N LYS A 41 -5.66 -12.71 10.43
CA LYS A 41 -4.73 -12.40 11.55
C LYS A 41 -3.46 -11.69 11.08
N VAL A 42 -3.58 -10.81 10.10
CA VAL A 42 -2.50 -9.98 9.55
C VAL A 42 -3.02 -8.56 9.38
N PHE A 43 -2.13 -7.58 9.45
CA PHE A 43 -2.48 -6.20 9.19
C PHE A 43 -1.51 -5.60 8.17
N LYS A 44 -1.99 -4.60 7.44
CA LYS A 44 -1.19 -3.82 6.50
C LYS A 44 -1.35 -2.35 6.84
N ILE A 45 -0.23 -1.63 6.87
CA ILE A 45 -0.20 -0.17 7.03
C ILE A 45 0.36 0.42 5.74
N GLU A 46 -0.36 1.40 5.19
CA GLU A 46 0.09 2.14 4.01
C GLU A 46 0.13 3.63 4.33
N LEU A 47 1.27 4.26 4.02
CA LEU A 47 1.46 5.69 4.13
C LEU A 47 1.48 6.27 2.72
N ASN A 48 0.48 7.08 2.40
CA ASN A 48 0.36 7.73 1.10
C ASN A 48 0.72 9.21 1.25
N PHE A 49 1.76 9.62 0.54
CA PHE A 49 2.18 11.01 0.48
C PHE A 49 1.67 11.61 -0.83
N GLY A 50 1.04 12.79 -0.77
CA GLY A 50 0.53 13.50 -1.95
C GLY A 50 1.60 14.12 -2.84
N VAL A 51 2.80 13.56 -2.85
CA VAL A 51 3.97 14.05 -3.58
C VAL A 51 4.51 12.91 -4.42
N GLY A 52 4.64 13.15 -5.73
CA GLY A 52 5.19 12.22 -6.71
C GLY A 52 6.23 12.89 -7.59
N SER A 53 6.87 12.11 -8.45
CA SER A 53 7.93 12.61 -9.34
C SER A 53 7.46 13.77 -10.24
N ASN A 54 6.19 13.79 -10.62
CA ASN A 54 5.55 14.81 -11.44
C ASN A 54 5.33 16.16 -10.72
N ILE A 55 5.37 16.19 -9.39
CA ILE A 55 5.13 17.40 -8.58
C ILE A 55 6.46 18.06 -8.19
N LEU A 56 7.53 17.28 -8.09
CA LEU A 56 8.83 17.79 -7.69
C LEU A 56 9.52 18.50 -8.85
N ASN A 57 10.22 19.60 -8.54
CA ASN A 57 11.07 20.30 -9.51
C ASN A 57 12.16 19.39 -10.11
N ASN A 58 12.57 18.34 -9.38
CA ASN A 58 13.49 17.33 -9.86
C ASN A 58 12.91 15.92 -9.61
N PRO A 59 12.44 15.23 -10.66
CA PRO A 59 11.80 13.91 -10.54
C PRO A 59 12.75 12.83 -10.00
N ALA A 60 14.07 12.98 -10.18
CA ALA A 60 15.04 12.03 -9.67
C ALA A 60 15.07 11.98 -8.14
N ILE A 61 14.67 13.08 -7.46
CA ILE A 61 14.61 13.12 -6.01
C ILE A 61 13.62 12.09 -5.47
N ALA A 62 12.43 11.96 -6.08
CA ALA A 62 11.45 10.96 -5.64
C ALA A 62 11.99 9.53 -5.81
N SER A 63 12.57 9.23 -6.97
CA SER A 63 13.12 7.91 -7.28
C SER A 63 14.30 7.50 -6.40
N LEU A 64 15.08 8.47 -5.91
CA LEU A 64 16.24 8.21 -5.04
C LEU A 64 15.87 8.25 -3.55
N CYS A 65 14.96 9.13 -3.14
CA CYS A 65 14.59 9.30 -1.74
C CYS A 65 13.78 8.12 -1.20
N VAL A 66 12.88 7.55 -2.00
CA VAL A 66 12.02 6.45 -1.55
C VAL A 66 12.85 5.22 -1.11
N PRO A 67 13.81 4.68 -1.89
CA PRO A 67 14.67 3.59 -1.44
C PRO A 67 15.46 3.91 -0.17
N MET A 68 15.88 5.16 0.01
CA MET A 68 16.66 5.57 1.20
C MET A 68 15.92 5.37 2.52
N LEU A 69 14.59 5.26 2.52
CA LEU A 69 13.81 4.99 3.74
C LEU A 69 14.15 3.62 4.39
N ARG A 70 14.77 2.68 3.65
CA ARG A 70 15.27 1.42 4.19
C ARG A 70 16.71 1.47 4.68
N GLU A 71 17.47 2.49 4.27
CA GLU A 71 18.91 2.58 4.55
C GLU A 71 19.22 3.05 5.97
N GLY A 72 18.19 3.37 6.76
CA GLY A 72 18.31 3.74 8.15
C GLY A 72 17.42 4.92 8.52
N SER A 73 17.50 5.28 9.79
CA SER A 73 16.87 6.46 10.38
C SER A 73 17.82 7.07 11.40
N SER A 74 17.43 8.20 11.99
CA SER A 74 18.17 8.81 13.10
C SER A 74 18.29 7.91 14.34
N THR A 75 17.49 6.84 14.45
CA THR A 75 17.44 5.97 15.64
C THR A 75 17.78 4.50 15.38
N LYS A 76 17.86 4.08 14.11
CA LYS A 76 18.12 2.69 13.70
C LYS A 76 18.90 2.65 12.40
N SER A 77 19.90 1.79 12.33
CA SER A 77 20.61 1.42 11.10
C SER A 77 19.75 0.56 10.16
N ALA A 78 20.15 0.47 8.89
CA ALA A 78 19.54 -0.44 7.92
C ALA A 78 19.47 -1.89 8.43
N THR A 79 20.55 -2.38 9.05
CA THR A 79 20.63 -3.75 9.57
C THR A 79 19.63 -3.96 10.71
N GLU A 80 19.49 -3.00 11.63
CA GLU A 80 18.50 -3.09 12.71
C GLU A 80 17.07 -3.09 12.17
N ILE A 81 16.79 -2.28 11.13
CA ILE A 81 15.48 -2.27 10.47
C ILE A 81 15.20 -3.65 9.83
N SER A 82 16.14 -4.22 9.09
CA SER A 82 16.00 -5.55 8.48
C SER A 82 15.74 -6.62 9.53
N ASN A 83 16.53 -6.64 10.61
CA ASN A 83 16.39 -7.63 11.68
C ASN A 83 15.02 -7.57 12.36
N ILE A 84 14.45 -6.37 12.55
CA ILE A 84 13.10 -6.21 13.11
C ILE A 84 12.05 -6.76 12.15
N LEU A 85 12.16 -6.47 10.86
CA LEU A 85 11.22 -6.99 9.86
C LEU A 85 11.29 -8.52 9.80
N ASP A 86 12.49 -9.10 9.75
CA ASP A 86 12.71 -10.54 9.72
C ASP A 86 12.19 -11.23 10.99
N TYR A 87 12.41 -10.63 12.16
CA TYR A 87 11.92 -11.14 13.45
C TYR A 87 10.39 -11.31 13.47
N TYR A 88 9.66 -10.36 12.89
CA TYR A 88 8.19 -10.42 12.80
C TYR A 88 7.68 -11.10 11.53
N GLY A 89 8.56 -11.54 10.63
CA GLY A 89 8.18 -12.03 9.30
C GLY A 89 7.42 -10.98 8.47
N ALA A 90 7.69 -9.69 8.73
CA ALA A 90 7.02 -8.56 8.10
C ALA A 90 7.70 -8.20 6.77
N PHE A 91 6.95 -7.56 5.88
CA PHE A 91 7.46 -7.05 4.62
C PHE A 91 7.19 -5.55 4.52
N LEU A 92 8.20 -4.79 4.10
CA LEU A 92 8.10 -3.38 3.78
C LEU A 92 8.09 -3.25 2.27
N ASP A 93 7.17 -2.48 1.68
CA ASP A 93 7.15 -2.13 0.25
C ASP A 93 7.27 -0.61 0.09
N LEU A 94 8.09 -0.15 -0.85
CA LEU A 94 8.38 1.27 -1.05
C LEU A 94 8.28 1.60 -2.54
N LYS A 95 7.38 2.53 -2.88
CA LYS A 95 7.10 2.92 -4.26
C LYS A 95 7.04 4.43 -4.37
N SER A 96 7.67 4.96 -5.41
CA SER A 96 7.46 6.35 -5.84
C SER A 96 6.29 6.37 -6.82
N GLY A 97 5.30 7.23 -6.57
CA GLY A 97 4.28 7.55 -7.57
C GLY A 97 4.90 8.37 -8.72
N LEU A 98 4.34 8.18 -9.92
CA LEU A 98 4.65 9.05 -11.06
C LEU A 98 4.03 10.43 -10.82
#